data_AF-A0A6L3STP3-F1
#
_entry.id   AF-A0A6L3STP3-F1
#
_cell.length_a   1.000
_cell.length_b   1.000
_cell.length_c   1.000
_cell.angle_alpha   90.00
_cell.angle_beta   90.00
_cell.angle_gamma   90.00
#
_symmetry.space_group_name_H-M   'P 1'
#
loop_
_entity.id
_entity.type
_entity.pdbx_description
1 polymer ?
#
loop_
_entity_poly.entity_id
_entity_poly.type
_entity_poly.pdbx_seq_one_letter_code
_entity_poly.pdbx_strand_id
1 'polypeptide(L)'
;MWEPATPGRPLGEPLPEARLNTNDTDLRQQLDAADARATEAERRLAAAEARCVSLAEDRRQLVGALQHQVRNILTVVRSVARRSGETSASVEDYGMHLDGRLTALGRVHGAMVTDPRAKLYLHALISDELLSYQAKEGEQVDMSGPRIRLQPQATSPLALAFHELATNAIKFGALTRDEGGIQVSWRREQGPEPRLVMTWREWGGPPVSPPQRTGFGLTLLESVLPYELRAEVSLDFAPTGLSCTIALPQVAWIVDEAEPT
;
A
#
# COMPACT_ATOMS: atom_id res chain seq x y z
N MET A 1 9.41 123.26 18.76
CA MET A 1 9.41 123.90 17.42
C MET A 1 9.34 122.77 16.41
N TRP A 2 8.20 122.67 15.72
CA TRP A 2 7.96 121.95 14.45
C TRP A 2 8.11 120.40 14.40
N GLU A 3 6.97 119.69 14.44
CA GLU A 3 6.73 118.43 13.70
C GLU A 3 6.44 118.76 12.22
N PRO A 4 6.79 117.90 11.24
CA PRO A 4 5.70 117.10 10.66
C PRO A 4 6.08 115.74 10.01
N ALA A 5 5.02 114.94 9.87
CA ALA A 5 4.68 114.01 8.77
C ALA A 5 5.38 112.64 8.68
N THR A 6 4.65 111.62 9.15
CA THR A 6 4.64 110.25 8.59
C THR A 6 4.20 110.24 7.13
N PRO A 7 4.84 109.42 6.29
CA PRO A 7 4.05 108.46 5.51
C PRO A 7 4.73 107.09 5.32
N GLY A 8 3.91 106.07 5.10
CA GLY A 8 4.30 104.91 4.27
C GLY A 8 4.67 103.63 5.02
N ARG A 9 3.65 102.84 5.35
CA ARG A 9 3.76 101.41 5.67
C ARG A 9 4.20 100.65 4.41
N PRO A 10 5.32 99.92 4.39
CA PRO A 10 5.55 98.92 3.35
C PRO A 10 4.83 97.63 3.73
N LEU A 11 3.94 97.18 2.85
CA LEU A 11 3.42 95.83 2.82
C LEU A 11 4.58 94.83 2.68
N GLY A 12 4.56 93.77 3.48
CA GLY A 12 5.46 92.64 3.29
C GLY A 12 5.85 91.89 4.55
N GLU A 13 4.94 91.74 5.53
CA GLU A 13 5.08 90.61 6.46
C GLU A 13 4.73 89.33 5.68
N PRO A 14 5.64 88.34 5.57
CA PRO A 14 5.24 87.04 5.05
C PRO A 14 4.21 86.45 6.01
N LEU A 15 3.02 86.15 5.49
CA LEU A 15 2.02 85.34 6.18
C LEU A 15 2.72 84.05 6.66
N PRO A 16 2.47 83.55 7.87
CA PRO A 16 2.93 82.24 8.24
C PRO A 16 2.25 81.24 7.29
N GLU A 17 3.02 80.60 6.42
CA GLU A 17 2.57 79.45 5.63
C GLU A 17 2.25 78.33 6.62
N ALA A 18 1.03 78.40 7.14
CA ALA A 18 0.50 77.50 8.14
C ALA A 18 0.29 76.13 7.51
N ARG A 19 1.19 75.20 7.83
CA ARG A 19 0.92 73.81 8.27
C ARG A 19 -0.11 72.98 7.47
N LEU A 20 -0.29 73.21 6.17
CA LEU A 20 -1.25 72.45 5.37
C LEU A 20 -0.61 71.33 4.52
N ASN A 21 0.71 71.31 4.33
CA ASN A 21 1.35 70.36 3.40
C ASN A 21 1.88 69.07 4.08
N THR A 22 2.23 69.14 5.37
CA THR A 22 2.72 67.98 6.13
C THR A 22 1.60 66.99 6.43
N ASN A 23 0.39 67.49 6.70
CA ASN A 23 -0.79 66.65 6.92
C ASN A 23 -1.24 65.94 5.63
N ASP A 24 -1.17 66.59 4.46
CA ASP A 24 -1.55 65.96 3.18
C ASP A 24 -0.53 64.87 2.77
N THR A 25 0.76 65.10 3.05
CA THR A 25 1.81 64.11 2.80
C THR A 25 1.69 62.91 3.75
N ASP A 26 1.42 63.15 5.04
CA ASP A 26 1.19 62.09 6.04
C ASP A 26 -0.09 61.29 5.74
N LEU A 27 -1.17 61.95 5.31
CA LEU A 27 -2.40 61.28 4.87
C LEU A 27 -2.18 60.39 3.64
N ARG A 28 -1.43 60.86 2.64
CA ARG A 28 -1.08 60.06 1.46
C ARG A 28 -0.21 58.86 1.85
N GLN A 29 0.78 59.07 2.71
CA GLN A 29 1.63 57.98 3.20
C GLN A 29 0.84 56.95 4.03
N GLN A 30 -0.14 57.38 4.81
CA GLN A 30 -1.05 56.49 5.54
C GLN A 30 -1.98 55.72 4.61
N LEU A 31 -2.48 56.36 3.54
CA LEU A 31 -3.32 55.72 2.52
C LEU A 31 -2.52 54.66 1.75
N ASP A 32 -1.32 54.98 1.27
CA ASP A 32 -0.43 54.04 0.59
C ASP A 32 -0.07 52.84 1.49
N ALA A 33 0.17 53.10 2.78
CA ALA A 33 0.43 52.04 3.76
C ALA A 33 -0.81 51.17 4.03
N ALA A 34 -2.01 51.75 4.00
CA ALA A 34 -3.26 51.01 4.14
C ALA A 34 -3.53 50.14 2.90
N ASP A 35 -3.31 50.66 1.69
CA ASP A 35 -3.45 49.92 0.42
C ASP A 35 -2.43 48.78 0.31
N ALA A 36 -1.19 49.01 0.75
CA ALA A 36 -0.18 47.96 0.82
C ALA A 36 -0.58 46.83 1.80
N ARG A 37 -1.15 47.19 2.96
CA ARG A 37 -1.68 46.21 3.93
C ARG A 37 -2.89 45.46 3.38
N ALA A 38 -3.79 46.14 2.67
CA ALA A 38 -4.95 45.53 2.04
C ALA A 38 -4.52 44.52 0.96
N THR A 39 -3.59 44.91 0.08
CA THR A 39 -3.03 44.04 -0.96
C THR A 39 -2.35 42.81 -0.35
N GLU A 40 -1.59 42.98 0.74
CA GLU A 40 -0.96 41.86 1.45
C GLU A 40 -1.99 40.95 2.12
N ALA A 41 -3.06 41.51 2.71
CA ALA A 41 -4.16 40.74 3.29
C ALA A 41 -4.91 39.92 2.22
N GLU A 42 -5.18 40.51 1.05
CA GLU A 42 -5.78 39.83 -0.10
C GLU A 42 -4.91 38.67 -0.59
N ARG A 43 -3.59 38.88 -0.72
CA ARG A 43 -2.65 37.80 -1.09
C ARG A 43 -2.64 36.67 -0.07
N ARG A 44 -2.70 36.99 1.23
CA ARG A 44 -2.78 35.99 2.31
C ARG A 44 -4.08 35.21 2.28
N LEU A 45 -5.21 35.87 2.02
CA LEU A 45 -6.51 35.24 1.87
C LEU A 45 -6.52 34.30 0.66
N ALA A 46 -6.07 34.77 -0.52
CA ALA A 46 -5.96 33.95 -1.72
C ALA A 46 -5.05 32.73 -1.51
N ALA A 47 -3.92 32.90 -0.81
CA ALA A 47 -3.03 31.77 -0.47
C ALA A 47 -3.67 30.80 0.54
N ALA A 48 -4.49 31.29 1.48
CA ALA A 48 -5.23 30.45 2.42
C ALA A 48 -6.34 29.66 1.72
N GLU A 49 -7.09 30.28 0.82
CA GLU A 49 -8.11 29.63 0.00
C GLU A 49 -7.49 28.54 -0.89
N ALA A 50 -6.39 28.83 -1.57
CA ALA A 50 -5.67 27.84 -2.38
C ALA A 50 -5.21 26.63 -1.55
N ARG A 51 -4.70 26.85 -0.32
CA ARG A 51 -4.36 25.76 0.60
C ARG A 51 -5.57 24.95 1.03
N CYS A 52 -6.70 25.60 1.34
CA CYS A 52 -7.93 24.91 1.70
C CYS A 52 -8.46 24.04 0.56
N VAL A 53 -8.41 24.55 -0.69
CA VAL A 53 -8.80 23.78 -1.88
C VAL A 53 -7.89 22.57 -2.07
N SER A 54 -6.56 22.75 -2.03
CA SER A 54 -5.60 21.65 -2.15
C SER A 54 -5.79 20.58 -1.07
N LEU A 55 -5.95 20.96 0.21
CA LEU A 55 -6.22 20.00 1.28
C LEU A 55 -7.55 19.25 1.10
N ALA A 56 -8.57 19.92 0.56
CA ALA A 56 -9.86 19.29 0.27
C ALA A 56 -9.75 18.29 -0.89
N GLU A 57 -8.95 18.60 -1.91
CA GLU A 57 -8.65 17.70 -3.03
C GLU A 57 -7.86 16.48 -2.57
N ASP A 58 -6.77 16.68 -1.80
CA ASP A 58 -5.97 15.60 -1.22
C ASP A 58 -6.83 14.68 -0.36
N ARG A 59 -7.70 15.25 0.49
CA ARG A 59 -8.64 14.48 1.31
C ARG A 59 -9.60 13.67 0.45
N ARG A 60 -10.14 14.23 -0.63
CA ARG A 60 -11.04 13.51 -1.55
C ARG A 60 -10.32 12.36 -2.24
N GLN A 61 -9.08 12.56 -2.68
CA GLN A 61 -8.28 11.51 -3.30
C GLN A 61 -7.99 10.37 -2.31
N LEU A 62 -7.60 10.70 -1.08
CA LEU A 62 -7.39 9.72 -0.01
C LEU A 62 -8.67 8.92 0.29
N VAL A 63 -9.81 9.60 0.44
CA VAL A 63 -11.10 8.92 0.66
C VAL A 63 -11.45 8.02 -0.53
N GLY A 64 -11.24 8.49 -1.77
CA GLY A 64 -11.49 7.70 -2.97
C GLY A 64 -10.61 6.44 -3.05
N ALA A 65 -9.32 6.56 -2.74
CA ALA A 65 -8.39 5.45 -2.70
C ALA A 65 -8.77 4.43 -1.60
N LEU A 66 -9.13 4.91 -0.40
CA LEU A 66 -9.60 4.05 0.70
C LEU A 66 -10.90 3.33 0.33
N GLN A 67 -11.86 4.01 -0.28
CA GLN A 67 -13.11 3.39 -0.74
C GLN A 67 -12.86 2.31 -1.80
N HIS A 68 -11.93 2.56 -2.72
CA HIS A 68 -11.51 1.56 -3.70
C HIS A 68 -10.87 0.36 -3.01
N GLN A 69 -9.95 0.57 -2.08
CA GLN A 69 -9.33 -0.50 -1.30
C GLN A 69 -10.37 -1.32 -0.52
N VAL A 70 -11.31 -0.68 0.18
CA VAL A 70 -12.37 -1.37 0.91
C VAL A 70 -13.24 -2.20 -0.03
N ARG A 71 -13.64 -1.67 -1.20
CA ARG A 71 -14.39 -2.44 -2.21
C ARG A 71 -13.61 -3.66 -2.70
N ASN A 72 -12.31 -3.52 -2.90
CA ASN A 72 -11.46 -4.64 -3.32
C ASN A 72 -11.43 -5.73 -2.24
N ILE A 73 -11.23 -5.35 -0.97
CA ILE A 73 -11.22 -6.30 0.15
C ILE A 73 -12.55 -7.03 0.27
N LEU A 74 -13.67 -6.31 0.22
CA LEU A 74 -15.00 -6.91 0.30
C LEU A 74 -15.29 -7.85 -0.88
N THR A 75 -14.69 -7.58 -2.05
CA THR A 75 -14.80 -8.46 -3.23
C THR A 75 -14.01 -9.75 -3.01
N VAL A 76 -12.77 -9.66 -2.50
CA VAL A 76 -11.95 -10.82 -2.12
C VAL A 76 -12.63 -11.63 -1.04
N VAL A 77 -13.08 -11.01 0.06
CA VAL A 77 -13.78 -11.68 1.17
C VAL A 77 -15.03 -12.42 0.67
N ARG A 78 -15.83 -11.79 -0.19
CA ARG A 78 -17.02 -12.43 -0.76
C ARG A 78 -16.67 -13.63 -1.65
N SER A 79 -15.62 -13.50 -2.45
CA SER A 79 -15.11 -14.61 -3.27
C SER A 79 -14.64 -15.77 -2.39
N VAL A 80 -13.87 -15.47 -1.34
CA VAL A 80 -13.42 -16.46 -0.35
C VAL A 80 -14.60 -17.14 0.32
N ALA A 81 -15.59 -16.40 0.82
CA ALA A 81 -16.78 -16.95 1.46
C ALA A 81 -17.56 -17.86 0.51
N ARG A 82 -17.92 -17.38 -0.70
CA ARG A 82 -18.68 -18.18 -1.67
C ARG A 82 -17.96 -19.47 -2.02
N ARG A 83 -16.66 -19.38 -2.35
CA ARG A 83 -15.89 -20.54 -2.81
C ARG A 83 -15.55 -21.52 -1.68
N SER A 84 -15.44 -21.05 -0.44
CA SER A 84 -15.37 -21.93 0.73
C SER A 84 -16.65 -22.76 0.82
N GLY A 85 -17.84 -22.14 0.67
CA GLY A 85 -19.11 -22.85 0.74
C GLY A 85 -19.32 -23.89 -0.36
N GLU A 86 -18.83 -23.62 -1.57
CA GLU A 86 -18.91 -24.56 -2.71
C GLU A 86 -18.03 -25.81 -2.53
N THR A 87 -17.00 -25.73 -1.70
CA THR A 87 -15.94 -26.76 -1.62
C THR A 87 -15.91 -27.52 -0.29
N SER A 88 -16.65 -27.05 0.72
CA SER A 88 -16.70 -27.68 2.04
C SER A 88 -17.62 -28.90 2.11
N ALA A 89 -17.22 -29.89 2.92
CA ALA A 89 -17.99 -31.11 3.14
C ALA A 89 -19.07 -30.98 4.23
N SER A 90 -18.91 -30.02 5.16
CA SER A 90 -19.87 -29.71 6.23
C SER A 90 -19.86 -28.22 6.59
N VAL A 91 -20.79 -27.81 7.45
CA VAL A 91 -20.84 -26.43 7.98
C VAL A 91 -19.63 -26.13 8.87
N GLU A 92 -19.19 -27.10 9.65
CA GLU A 92 -18.00 -27.00 10.51
C GLU A 92 -16.73 -26.88 9.66
N ASP A 93 -16.62 -27.68 8.60
CA ASP A 93 -15.51 -27.64 7.64
C ASP A 93 -15.47 -26.27 6.92
N TYR A 94 -16.65 -25.74 6.54
CA TYR A 94 -16.79 -24.39 6.01
C TYR A 94 -16.30 -23.32 6.99
N GLY A 95 -16.76 -23.37 8.24
CA GLY A 95 -16.37 -22.40 9.26
C GLY A 95 -14.86 -22.38 9.50
N MET A 96 -14.25 -23.57 9.65
CA MET A 96 -12.81 -23.71 9.86
C MET A 96 -12.00 -23.14 8.69
N HIS A 97 -12.37 -23.49 7.46
CA HIS A 97 -11.65 -23.03 6.26
C HIS A 97 -11.84 -21.53 6.00
N LEU A 98 -13.05 -21.02 6.22
CA LEU A 98 -13.32 -19.58 6.07
C LEU A 98 -12.52 -18.76 7.08
N ASP A 99 -12.52 -19.18 8.35
CA ASP A 99 -11.81 -18.47 9.42
C ASP A 99 -10.30 -18.41 9.17
N GLY A 100 -9.69 -19.52 8.76
CA GLY A 100 -8.27 -19.57 8.38
C GLY A 100 -7.93 -18.59 7.25
N ARG A 101 -8.75 -18.57 6.19
CA ARG A 101 -8.56 -17.66 5.04
C ARG A 101 -8.77 -16.19 5.41
N LEU A 102 -9.77 -15.89 6.24
CA LEU A 102 -10.00 -14.53 6.72
C LEU A 102 -8.86 -14.05 7.63
N THR A 103 -8.31 -14.94 8.45
CA THR A 103 -7.15 -14.65 9.30
C THR A 103 -5.91 -14.36 8.44
N ALA A 104 -5.62 -15.17 7.42
CA ALA A 104 -4.53 -14.93 6.48
C ALA A 104 -4.65 -13.56 5.79
N LEU A 105 -5.85 -13.23 5.30
CA LEU A 105 -6.15 -11.91 4.71
C LEU A 105 -6.01 -10.77 5.72
N GLY A 106 -6.50 -10.96 6.94
CA GLY A 106 -6.44 -9.98 8.02
C GLY A 106 -5.00 -9.60 8.38
N ARG A 107 -4.10 -10.59 8.44
CA ARG A 107 -2.66 -10.35 8.70
C ARG A 107 -2.03 -9.48 7.62
N VAL A 108 -2.24 -9.84 6.36
CA VAL A 108 -1.73 -9.07 5.22
C VAL A 108 -2.24 -7.64 5.23
N HIS A 109 -3.55 -7.46 5.43
CA HIS A 109 -4.14 -6.12 5.47
C HIS A 109 -3.71 -5.31 6.69
N GLY A 110 -3.56 -5.94 7.86
CA GLY A 110 -3.01 -5.30 9.05
C GLY A 110 -1.59 -4.79 8.82
N ALA A 111 -0.74 -5.58 8.18
CA ALA A 111 0.62 -5.18 7.80
C ALA A 111 0.61 -4.00 6.83
N MET A 112 -0.24 -4.02 5.81
CA MET A 112 -0.37 -2.93 4.82
C MET A 112 -0.87 -1.62 5.43
N VAL A 113 -1.77 -1.68 6.42
CA VAL A 113 -2.36 -0.49 7.07
C VAL A 113 -1.39 0.13 8.08
N THR A 114 -0.68 -0.69 8.83
CA THR A 114 0.21 -0.23 9.91
C THR A 114 1.45 0.47 9.36
N ASP A 115 1.97 0.00 8.24
CA ASP A 115 3.06 0.65 7.53
C ASP A 115 2.94 0.41 6.02
N PRO A 116 2.53 1.41 5.23
CA PRO A 116 2.47 1.33 3.76
C PRO A 116 3.82 1.03 3.10
N ARG A 117 4.93 1.22 3.84
CA ARG A 117 6.30 0.87 3.45
C ARG A 117 6.80 -0.41 4.12
N ALA A 118 6.03 -1.07 4.99
CA ALA A 118 6.41 -2.34 5.57
C ALA A 118 6.46 -3.36 4.46
N LYS A 119 7.67 -3.59 3.96
CA LYS A 119 8.31 -4.91 3.88
C LYS A 119 7.33 -6.07 3.66
N LEU A 120 6.48 -5.99 2.63
CA LEU A 120 5.75 -7.14 2.05
C LEU A 120 6.76 -7.98 1.28
N TYR A 121 7.78 -8.45 2.00
CA TYR A 121 8.79 -9.31 1.44
C TYR A 121 8.18 -10.69 1.26
N LEU A 122 8.45 -11.27 0.11
CA LEU A 122 8.00 -12.63 -0.20
C LEU A 122 8.42 -13.62 0.90
N HIS A 123 9.64 -13.49 1.42
CA HIS A 123 10.12 -14.31 2.52
C HIS A 123 9.23 -14.17 3.76
N ALA A 124 8.97 -12.95 4.23
CA ALA A 124 8.14 -12.73 5.43
C ALA A 124 6.73 -13.30 5.25
N LEU A 125 6.16 -13.14 4.05
CA LEU A 125 4.85 -13.69 3.74
C LEU A 125 4.80 -15.23 3.85
N ILE A 126 5.81 -15.92 3.30
CA ILE A 126 5.88 -17.38 3.35
C ILE A 126 6.17 -17.85 4.78
N SER A 127 7.10 -17.18 5.48
CA SER A 127 7.45 -17.48 6.87
C SER A 127 6.23 -17.35 7.79
N ASP A 128 5.46 -16.28 7.69
CA ASP A 128 4.27 -16.06 8.54
C ASP A 128 3.20 -17.14 8.35
N GLU A 129 3.02 -17.65 7.13
CA GLU A 129 2.10 -18.76 6.87
C GLU A 129 2.65 -20.08 7.43
N LEU A 130 3.92 -20.41 7.20
CA LEU A 130 4.53 -21.67 7.66
C LEU A 130 4.71 -21.73 9.19
N LEU A 131 5.12 -20.62 9.82
CA LEU A 131 5.30 -20.52 11.27
C LEU A 131 3.96 -20.60 12.03
N SER A 132 2.87 -20.11 11.44
CA SER A 132 1.53 -20.20 12.05
C SER A 132 1.07 -21.64 12.29
N TYR A 133 1.72 -22.60 11.66
CA TYR A 133 1.43 -24.02 11.77
C TYR A 133 2.51 -24.83 12.48
N GLN A 134 3.43 -24.18 13.21
CA GLN A 134 4.48 -24.84 14.00
C GLN A 134 5.44 -25.72 13.19
N ALA A 135 5.50 -25.54 11.86
CA ALA A 135 6.55 -26.15 11.05
C ALA A 135 7.90 -25.56 11.49
N LYS A 136 8.81 -26.40 11.95
CA LYS A 136 10.11 -25.94 12.46
C LYS A 136 11.03 -25.59 11.30
N GLU A 137 11.28 -24.29 11.16
CA GLU A 137 12.26 -23.74 10.22
C GLU A 137 13.64 -24.39 10.47
N GLY A 138 14.24 -24.94 9.42
CA GLY A 138 15.52 -25.67 9.49
C GLY A 138 15.44 -27.19 9.74
N GLU A 139 14.29 -27.73 10.18
CA GLU A 139 14.08 -29.19 10.28
C GLU A 139 13.19 -29.71 9.14
N GLN A 140 12.03 -29.08 8.94
CA GLN A 140 11.03 -29.51 7.95
C GLN A 140 10.76 -28.46 6.86
N VAL A 141 11.34 -27.26 7.00
CA VAL A 141 11.12 -26.16 6.06
C VAL A 141 12.46 -25.57 5.65
N ASP A 142 12.70 -25.54 4.34
CA ASP A 142 13.82 -24.86 3.68
C ASP A 142 13.29 -23.72 2.80
N MET A 143 13.79 -22.50 3.00
CA MET A 143 13.39 -21.32 2.24
C MET A 143 14.61 -20.65 1.63
N SER A 144 14.60 -20.42 0.32
CA SER A 144 15.74 -19.80 -0.36
C SER A 144 15.35 -18.89 -1.52
N GLY A 145 15.98 -17.73 -1.59
CA GLY A 145 15.81 -16.82 -2.70
C GLY A 145 16.28 -15.39 -2.41
N PRO A 146 16.31 -14.52 -3.42
CA PRO A 146 16.70 -13.12 -3.24
C PRO A 146 15.64 -12.34 -2.45
N ARG A 147 16.03 -11.20 -1.89
CA ARG A 147 15.08 -10.28 -1.24
C ARG A 147 14.16 -9.65 -2.29
N ILE A 148 12.88 -10.02 -2.25
CA ILE A 148 11.84 -9.55 -3.19
C ILE A 148 10.72 -8.88 -2.43
N ARG A 149 10.36 -7.67 -2.85
CA ARG A 149 9.19 -6.95 -2.34
C ARG A 149 8.01 -7.16 -3.30
N LEU A 150 6.87 -7.55 -2.75
CA LEU A 150 5.64 -7.72 -3.50
C LEU A 150 4.93 -6.38 -3.67
N GLN A 151 4.25 -6.22 -4.80
CA GLN A 151 3.30 -5.12 -4.97
C GLN A 151 2.03 -5.40 -4.16
N PRO A 152 1.32 -4.36 -3.68
CA PRO A 152 0.08 -4.52 -2.92
C PRO A 152 -0.93 -5.46 -3.59
N GLN A 153 -1.10 -5.34 -4.91
CA GLN A 153 -2.02 -6.16 -5.69
C GLN A 153 -1.67 -7.66 -5.71
N ALA A 154 -0.40 -8.01 -5.57
CA ALA A 154 0.06 -9.40 -5.56
C ALA A 154 0.04 -10.02 -4.15
N THR A 155 -0.04 -9.20 -3.11
CA THR A 155 0.20 -9.67 -1.74
C THR A 155 -0.94 -10.55 -1.24
N SER A 156 -2.19 -10.09 -1.30
CA SER A 156 -3.33 -10.86 -0.79
C SER A 156 -3.57 -12.19 -1.55
N PRO A 157 -3.52 -12.24 -2.89
CA PRO A 157 -3.69 -13.50 -3.62
C PRO A 157 -2.57 -14.51 -3.33
N LEU A 158 -1.32 -14.04 -3.21
CA LEU A 158 -0.19 -14.91 -2.86
C LEU A 158 -0.24 -15.38 -1.41
N ALA A 159 -0.67 -14.53 -0.48
CA ALA A 159 -0.86 -14.92 0.91
C ALA A 159 -1.86 -16.08 1.03
N LEU A 160 -3.00 -15.96 0.35
CA LEU A 160 -3.97 -17.03 0.27
C LEU A 160 -3.38 -18.28 -0.40
N ALA A 161 -2.56 -18.14 -1.44
CA ALA A 161 -1.97 -19.28 -2.11
C ALA A 161 -1.02 -20.05 -1.18
N PHE A 162 -0.16 -19.35 -0.45
CA PHE A 162 0.73 -19.96 0.54
C PHE A 162 -0.04 -20.53 1.73
N HIS A 163 -1.11 -19.87 2.18
CA HIS A 163 -1.99 -20.39 3.21
C HIS A 163 -2.60 -21.74 2.82
N GLU A 164 -3.12 -21.84 1.59
CA GLU A 164 -3.72 -23.09 1.10
C GLU A 164 -2.67 -24.19 0.92
N LEU A 165 -1.48 -23.86 0.39
CA LEU A 165 -0.38 -24.81 0.27
C LEU A 165 0.07 -25.32 1.65
N ALA A 166 0.28 -24.43 2.61
CA ALA A 166 0.65 -24.78 3.98
C ALA A 166 -0.42 -25.66 4.64
N THR A 167 -1.69 -25.27 4.53
CA THR A 167 -2.81 -26.03 5.08
C THR A 167 -2.88 -27.44 4.47
N ASN A 168 -2.68 -27.55 3.16
CA ASN A 168 -2.67 -28.84 2.48
C ASN A 168 -1.50 -29.73 2.91
N ALA A 169 -0.31 -29.15 3.07
CA ALA A 169 0.86 -29.89 3.54
C ALA A 169 0.62 -30.52 4.92
N ILE A 170 -0.10 -29.83 5.82
CA ILE A 170 -0.39 -30.31 7.18
C ILE A 170 -1.54 -31.31 7.21
N LYS A 171 -2.60 -31.08 6.43
CA LYS A 171 -3.78 -31.93 6.44
C LYS A 171 -3.57 -33.22 5.66
N PHE A 172 -2.83 -33.15 4.55
CA PHE A 172 -2.80 -34.20 3.54
C PHE A 172 -1.40 -34.51 3.00
N GLY A 173 -0.44 -33.60 3.15
CA GLY A 173 0.86 -33.65 2.47
C GLY A 173 2.05 -33.93 3.38
N ALA A 174 3.17 -33.27 3.07
CA ALA A 174 4.47 -33.51 3.71
C ALA A 174 4.45 -33.40 5.25
N LEU A 175 3.75 -32.42 5.80
CA LEU A 175 3.79 -32.13 7.24
C LEU A 175 2.85 -33.01 8.08
N THR A 176 2.22 -34.02 7.48
CA THR A 176 1.52 -35.08 8.22
C THR A 176 2.47 -36.10 8.86
N ARG A 177 3.75 -36.09 8.46
CA ARG A 177 4.80 -37.01 8.91
C ARG A 177 5.99 -36.23 9.44
N ASP A 178 6.63 -36.75 10.48
CA ASP A 178 7.79 -36.11 11.11
C ASP A 178 8.98 -36.04 10.13
N GLU A 179 9.13 -37.04 9.26
CA GLU A 179 10.17 -37.11 8.22
C GLU A 179 9.89 -36.24 6.98
N GLY A 180 8.71 -35.65 6.88
CA GLY A 180 8.32 -34.84 5.74
C GLY A 180 8.84 -33.42 5.79
N GLY A 181 8.96 -32.79 4.62
CA GLY A 181 9.44 -31.43 4.52
C GLY A 181 8.93 -30.66 3.31
N ILE A 182 9.12 -29.35 3.39
CA ILE A 182 8.73 -28.35 2.39
C ILE A 182 9.98 -27.55 2.01
N GLN A 183 10.17 -27.34 0.72
CA GLN A 183 11.18 -26.46 0.16
C GLN A 183 10.45 -25.40 -0.64
N VAL A 184 10.68 -24.15 -0.25
CA VAL A 184 10.18 -22.99 -0.98
C VAL A 184 11.37 -22.23 -1.51
N SER A 185 11.53 -22.23 -2.84
CA SER A 185 12.59 -21.49 -3.50
C SER A 185 12.02 -20.47 -4.45
N TRP A 186 12.67 -19.33 -4.59
CA TRP A 186 12.30 -18.36 -5.61
C TRP A 186 13.53 -17.74 -6.25
N ARG A 187 13.41 -17.43 -7.54
CA ARG A 187 14.46 -16.82 -8.34
C ARG A 187 13.88 -15.80 -9.30
N ARG A 188 14.73 -14.86 -9.73
CA ARG A 188 14.42 -13.96 -10.82
C ARG A 188 14.93 -14.56 -12.11
N GLU A 189 14.06 -14.65 -13.10
CA GLU A 189 14.44 -14.95 -14.47
C GLU A 189 14.54 -13.63 -15.22
N GLN A 190 15.75 -13.32 -15.67
CA GLN A 190 16.04 -12.10 -16.42
C GLN A 190 15.72 -12.32 -17.90
N GLY A 191 15.31 -11.25 -18.58
CA GLY A 191 14.98 -11.31 -20.01
C GLY A 191 14.20 -10.07 -20.44
N PRO A 192 13.69 -10.05 -21.69
CA PRO A 192 12.81 -8.98 -22.18
C PRO A 192 11.54 -8.83 -21.33
N GLU A 193 11.05 -9.94 -20.78
CA GLU A 193 9.94 -10.01 -19.84
C GLU A 193 10.42 -10.70 -18.56
N PRO A 194 11.00 -9.95 -17.61
CA PRO A 194 11.53 -10.54 -16.39
C PRO A 194 10.41 -11.11 -15.51
N ARG A 195 10.69 -12.28 -14.91
CA ARG A 195 9.73 -13.05 -14.12
C ARG A 195 10.31 -13.42 -12.76
N LEU A 196 9.44 -13.50 -11.76
CA LEU A 196 9.74 -14.11 -10.48
C LEU A 196 9.16 -15.51 -10.49
N VAL A 197 10.01 -16.53 -10.46
CA VAL A 197 9.60 -17.93 -10.44
C VAL A 197 9.77 -18.46 -9.03
N MET A 198 8.66 -18.89 -8.46
CA MET A 198 8.59 -19.50 -7.14
C MET A 198 8.26 -20.98 -7.29
N THR A 199 8.90 -21.81 -6.50
CA THR A 199 8.69 -23.25 -6.48
C THR A 199 8.47 -23.69 -5.04
N TRP A 200 7.31 -24.30 -4.79
CA TRP A 200 6.98 -25.01 -3.58
C TRP A 200 7.07 -26.50 -3.85
N ARG A 201 7.88 -27.22 -3.06
CA ARG A 201 8.04 -28.66 -3.19
C ARG A 201 7.86 -29.33 -1.84
N GLU A 202 7.06 -30.38 -1.82
CA GLU A 202 6.83 -31.26 -0.68
C GLU A 202 7.54 -32.60 -0.90
N TRP A 203 8.02 -33.21 0.18
CA TRP A 203 8.54 -34.58 0.17
C TRP A 203 8.30 -35.26 1.52
N GLY A 204 8.51 -36.58 1.55
CA GLY A 204 8.43 -37.38 2.79
C GLY A 204 7.02 -37.50 3.37
N GLY A 205 6.01 -36.99 2.66
CA GLY A 205 4.60 -37.15 3.00
C GLY A 205 3.99 -38.46 2.50
N PRO A 206 2.69 -38.68 2.76
CA PRO A 206 1.91 -39.74 2.15
C PRO A 206 1.91 -39.63 0.61
N PRO A 207 1.68 -40.74 -0.11
CA PRO A 207 1.56 -40.70 -1.56
C PRO A 207 0.49 -39.71 -2.02
N VAL A 208 0.91 -38.76 -2.84
CA VAL A 208 0.01 -37.74 -3.40
C VAL A 208 -0.57 -38.22 -4.73
N SER A 209 -1.84 -37.91 -4.97
CA SER A 209 -2.50 -38.11 -6.26
C SER A 209 -3.32 -36.86 -6.62
N PRO A 210 -3.55 -36.58 -7.91
CA PRO A 210 -4.42 -35.49 -8.32
C PRO A 210 -5.79 -35.59 -7.62
N PRO A 211 -6.29 -34.50 -7.02
CA PRO A 211 -7.54 -34.56 -6.28
C PRO A 211 -8.73 -34.74 -7.22
N GLN A 212 -9.72 -35.53 -6.79
CA GLN A 212 -10.93 -35.80 -7.56
C GLN A 212 -11.91 -34.62 -7.59
N ARG A 213 -11.75 -33.66 -6.66
CA ARG A 213 -12.59 -32.46 -6.54
C ARG A 213 -11.72 -31.22 -6.51
N THR A 214 -12.11 -30.20 -7.26
CA THR A 214 -11.44 -28.90 -7.24
C THR A 214 -11.88 -28.12 -6.01
N GLY A 215 -10.98 -28.00 -5.02
CA GLY A 215 -11.18 -27.18 -3.83
C GLY A 215 -10.89 -25.70 -4.06
N PHE A 216 -11.04 -24.88 -3.01
CA PHE A 216 -10.71 -23.46 -3.07
C PHE A 216 -9.27 -23.19 -3.52
N GLY A 217 -8.30 -23.85 -2.87
CA GLY A 217 -6.87 -23.66 -3.13
C GLY A 217 -6.46 -23.98 -4.57
N LEU A 218 -7.01 -25.05 -5.15
CA LEU A 218 -6.75 -25.38 -6.55
C LEU A 218 -7.20 -24.28 -7.50
N THR A 219 -8.46 -23.83 -7.41
CA THR A 219 -8.92 -22.74 -8.29
C THR A 219 -8.24 -21.41 -7.98
N LEU A 220 -7.80 -21.17 -6.74
CA LEU A 220 -7.00 -19.99 -6.43
C LEU A 220 -5.71 -20.02 -7.25
N LEU A 221 -5.02 -21.16 -7.24
CA LEU A 221 -3.79 -21.39 -7.99
C LEU A 221 -4.01 -21.42 -9.51
N GLU A 222 -5.05 -22.10 -10.00
CA GLU A 222 -5.27 -22.36 -11.43
C GLU A 222 -6.10 -21.30 -12.15
N SER A 223 -6.87 -20.48 -11.42
CA SER A 223 -7.79 -19.51 -12.04
C SER A 223 -7.61 -18.09 -11.51
N VAL A 224 -7.48 -17.91 -10.20
CA VAL A 224 -7.40 -16.55 -9.61
C VAL A 224 -6.03 -15.94 -9.85
N LEU A 225 -4.93 -16.64 -9.55
CA LEU A 225 -3.59 -16.10 -9.77
C LEU A 225 -3.32 -15.79 -11.27
N PRO A 226 -3.70 -16.66 -12.23
CA PRO A 226 -3.55 -16.34 -13.64
C PRO A 226 -4.42 -15.15 -14.09
N TYR A 227 -5.62 -15.01 -13.54
CA TYR A 227 -6.51 -13.91 -13.90
C TYR A 227 -6.05 -12.57 -13.32
N GLU A 228 -5.78 -12.52 -12.01
CA GLU A 228 -5.48 -11.26 -11.31
C GLU A 228 -4.03 -10.82 -11.48
N LEU A 229 -3.08 -11.76 -11.47
CA LEU A 229 -1.65 -11.45 -11.49
C LEU A 229 -0.97 -11.77 -12.83
N ARG A 230 -1.72 -12.32 -13.80
CA ARG A 230 -1.16 -12.88 -15.03
C ARG A 230 -0.05 -13.90 -14.73
N ALA A 231 -0.25 -14.65 -13.65
CA ALA A 231 0.69 -15.67 -13.23
C ALA A 231 0.57 -16.91 -14.13
N GLU A 232 1.69 -17.56 -14.38
CA GLU A 232 1.69 -18.93 -14.91
C GLU A 232 1.85 -19.89 -13.74
N VAL A 233 0.94 -20.84 -13.61
CA VAL A 233 0.93 -21.80 -12.50
C VAL A 233 0.98 -23.22 -13.04
N SER A 234 1.87 -24.02 -12.48
CA SER A 234 2.01 -25.44 -12.78
C SER A 234 1.98 -26.25 -11.49
N LEU A 235 1.20 -27.34 -11.52
CA LEU A 235 1.02 -28.26 -10.39
C LEU A 235 1.39 -29.67 -10.86
N ASP A 236 2.26 -30.33 -10.11
CA ASP A 236 2.63 -31.72 -10.30
C ASP A 236 2.36 -32.51 -9.02
N PHE A 237 1.48 -33.49 -9.13
CA PHE A 237 1.04 -34.37 -8.03
C PHE A 237 1.79 -35.69 -8.14
N ALA A 238 3.11 -35.66 -7.93
CA ALA A 238 3.92 -36.87 -7.92
C ALA A 238 3.65 -37.70 -6.64
N PRO A 239 3.71 -39.04 -6.70
CA PRO A 239 3.57 -39.87 -5.50
C PRO A 239 4.60 -39.55 -4.40
N THR A 240 5.71 -38.90 -4.75
CA THR A 240 6.75 -38.47 -3.81
C THR A 240 6.44 -37.16 -3.08
N GLY A 241 5.43 -36.41 -3.52
CA GLY A 241 5.03 -35.12 -2.96
C GLY A 241 4.54 -34.12 -4.02
N LEU A 242 3.88 -33.07 -3.56
CA LEU A 242 3.39 -31.97 -4.40
C LEU A 242 4.53 -31.07 -4.86
N SER A 243 4.53 -30.68 -6.13
CA SER A 243 5.37 -29.60 -6.65
C SER A 243 4.48 -28.54 -7.31
N CYS A 244 4.53 -27.31 -6.80
CA CYS A 244 3.82 -26.16 -7.35
C CYS A 244 4.83 -25.12 -7.83
N THR A 245 4.70 -24.65 -9.05
CA THR A 245 5.49 -23.53 -9.60
C THR A 245 4.56 -22.38 -9.95
N ILE A 246 4.90 -21.18 -9.48
CA ILE A 246 4.18 -19.93 -9.74
C ILE A 246 5.17 -18.95 -10.34
N ALA A 247 4.95 -18.54 -11.59
CA ALA A 247 5.74 -17.53 -12.28
C ALA A 247 4.95 -16.22 -12.38
N LEU A 248 5.51 -15.13 -11.85
CA LEU A 248 4.88 -13.82 -11.78
C LEU A 248 5.60 -12.81 -12.69
N PRO A 249 4.87 -12.02 -13.50
CA PRO A 249 5.46 -10.94 -14.28
C PRO A 249 5.95 -9.81 -13.36
N GLN A 250 6.90 -9.00 -13.84
CA GLN A 250 7.51 -7.91 -13.08
C GLN A 250 6.52 -6.90 -12.48
N VAL A 251 5.35 -6.68 -13.09
CA VAL A 251 4.32 -5.77 -12.54
C VAL A 251 3.80 -6.18 -11.15
N ALA A 252 4.07 -7.41 -10.71
CA ALA A 252 3.66 -7.93 -9.42
C ALA A 252 4.74 -7.78 -8.32
N TRP A 253 5.98 -7.40 -8.64
CA TRP A 253 7.10 -7.40 -7.69
C TRP A 253 8.19 -6.38 -8.02
N ILE A 254 8.97 -5.99 -7.00
CA ILE A 254 10.12 -5.10 -7.13
C ILE A 254 11.31 -5.72 -6.40
N VAL A 255 12.50 -5.56 -6.98
CA VAL A 255 13.77 -5.88 -6.30
C VAL A 255 14.06 -4.81 -5.27
N ASP A 256 14.30 -5.22 -4.04
CA ASP A 256 14.87 -4.32 -3.05
C ASP A 256 16.37 -4.21 -3.34
N GLU A 257 16.78 -3.19 -4.10
CA GLU A 257 18.19 -2.81 -4.17
C GLU A 257 18.56 -2.34 -2.77
N ALA A 258 19.32 -3.15 -2.04
CA ALA A 258 19.91 -2.69 -0.79
C ALA A 258 20.73 -1.42 -1.09
N GLU A 259 20.56 -0.37 -0.28
CA GLU A 259 21.52 0.73 -0.26
C GLU A 259 22.94 0.16 -0.15
N PRO A 260 23.90 0.62 -0.96
CA PRO A 260 25.28 0.23 -0.78
C PRO A 260 25.71 0.65 0.63
N THR A 261 26.03 -0.35 1.45
CA THR A 261 26.67 -0.19 2.77
C THR A 261 27.91 0.68 2.71
#